data_AF-A0A316L8A5-F1
#
_entry.id   AF-A0A316L8A5-F1
#
_cell.length_a   1.000
_cell.length_b   1.000
_cell.length_c   1.000
_cell.angle_alpha   90.00
_cell.angle_beta   90.00
_cell.angle_gamma   90.00
#
_symmetry.space_group_name_H-M   'P 1'
#
loop_
_entity.id
_entity.type
_entity.pdbx_description
1 polymer ?
#
loop_
_entity_poly.entity_id
_entity_poly.type
_entity_poly.pdbx_seq_one_letter_code
_entity_poly.pdbx_strand_id
1 'polypeptide(L)'
;MFNKGVLMKKKKIIIITSILVIIILAGLITSYIDGGRVSTGHEPKYTIKITSKDGRKVTYFGLGYKVVRYISVSPNEPYKNNRGTKMGSWFMKYELTDSINNIDDFYKTTLTQYNDIRDLSKNYTISDARKDNCYVTGSPINDKLFSGFTSKYNKKRDAFVRVVQTTTEGDIIITDVLYDSKNDKIHIVTDNTRDKYSSKEDRTIKYQSYEKISVWFHNSARYWVAYNGTLPEENINEKDNENFFIITALD
;
A
#
# COMPACT_ATOMS: atom_id res chain seq x y z
N MET A 1 -27.08 -49.60 -48.03
CA MET A 1 -27.74 -49.52 -46.71
C MET A 1 -27.05 -48.42 -45.90
N PHE A 2 -27.65 -47.22 -45.77
CA PHE A 2 -27.01 -46.10 -45.06
C PHE A 2 -27.02 -46.37 -43.55
N ASN A 3 -25.83 -46.41 -42.94
CA ASN A 3 -25.64 -46.72 -41.53
C ASN A 3 -26.17 -45.58 -40.64
N LYS A 4 -27.40 -45.71 -40.12
CA LYS A 4 -28.09 -44.74 -39.25
C LYS A 4 -27.22 -44.29 -38.06
N GLY A 5 -26.35 -45.16 -37.54
CA GLY A 5 -25.44 -44.83 -36.43
C GLY A 5 -24.39 -43.77 -36.76
N VAL A 6 -23.86 -43.76 -37.99
CA VAL A 6 -22.89 -42.74 -38.45
C VAL A 6 -23.58 -41.39 -38.65
N LEU A 7 -24.80 -41.39 -39.17
CA LEU A 7 -25.59 -40.18 -39.39
C LEU A 7 -25.97 -39.50 -38.06
N MET A 8 -26.35 -40.28 -37.04
CA MET A 8 -26.65 -39.77 -35.69
C MET A 8 -25.42 -39.18 -35.00
N LYS A 9 -24.24 -39.79 -35.13
CA LYS A 9 -22.98 -39.23 -34.60
C LYS A 9 -22.62 -37.89 -35.27
N LYS A 10 -22.77 -37.77 -36.60
CA LYS A 10 -22.55 -36.51 -37.33
C LYS A 10 -23.50 -35.40 -36.89
N LYS A 11 -24.79 -35.70 -36.71
CA LYS A 11 -25.79 -34.72 -36.20
C LYS A 11 -25.45 -34.24 -34.79
N LYS A 12 -25.02 -35.14 -33.89
CA LYS A 12 -24.58 -34.76 -32.53
C LYS A 12 -23.35 -33.86 -32.54
N ILE A 13 -22.36 -34.14 -33.38
CA ILE A 13 -21.16 -33.30 -33.53
C ILE A 13 -21.54 -31.89 -34.01
N ILE A 14 -22.38 -31.78 -35.05
CA ILE A 14 -22.83 -30.48 -35.57
C ILE A 14 -23.51 -29.67 -34.46
N ILE A 15 -24.40 -30.28 -33.68
CA ILE A 15 -25.09 -29.60 -32.57
C ILE A 15 -24.08 -29.09 -31.53
N ILE A 16 -23.12 -29.93 -31.12
CA ILE A 16 -22.09 -29.54 -30.15
C ILE A 16 -21.23 -28.40 -30.69
N THR A 17 -20.78 -28.48 -31.95
CA THR A 17 -19.99 -27.42 -32.58
C THR A 17 -20.78 -26.12 -32.67
N SER A 18 -22.05 -26.17 -33.08
CA SER A 18 -22.91 -24.97 -33.13
C SER A 18 -23.08 -24.32 -31.75
N ILE A 19 -23.29 -25.11 -30.69
CA ILE A 19 -23.37 -24.60 -29.32
C ILE A 19 -22.06 -23.93 -28.90
N LEU A 20 -20.91 -24.55 -29.21
CA LEU A 20 -19.60 -24.00 -28.89
C LEU A 20 -19.37 -22.64 -29.58
N VAL A 21 -19.73 -22.53 -30.85
CA VAL A 21 -19.63 -21.26 -31.61
C VAL A 21 -20.48 -20.17 -30.96
N ILE A 22 -21.71 -20.50 -30.52
CA ILE A 22 -22.58 -19.55 -29.84
C ILE A 22 -21.96 -19.07 -28.52
N ILE A 23 -21.37 -19.97 -27.73
CA ILE A 23 -20.69 -19.64 -26.47
C ILE A 23 -19.49 -18.71 -26.73
N ILE A 24 -18.69 -18.99 -27.77
CA ILE A 24 -17.55 -18.14 -28.13
C ILE A 24 -18.03 -16.74 -28.53
N LEU A 25 -19.04 -16.64 -29.40
CA LEU A 25 -19.60 -15.36 -29.82
C LEU A 25 -20.17 -14.56 -28.63
N ALA A 26 -20.89 -15.23 -27.72
CA ALA A 26 -21.38 -14.60 -26.49
C ALA A 26 -20.23 -14.10 -25.61
N GLY A 27 -19.13 -14.87 -25.51
CA GLY A 27 -17.93 -14.48 -24.76
C GLY A 27 -17.27 -13.23 -25.34
N LEU A 28 -17.14 -13.15 -26.66
CA LEU A 28 -16.58 -11.97 -27.34
C LEU A 28 -17.44 -10.72 -27.15
N ILE A 29 -18.76 -10.85 -27.33
CA ILE A 29 -19.70 -9.72 -27.19
C ILE A 29 -19.69 -9.19 -25.74
N THR A 30 -19.83 -10.09 -24.76
CA THR A 30 -19.83 -9.69 -23.34
C THR A 30 -18.50 -9.09 -22.91
N SER A 31 -17.37 -9.68 -23.35
CA SER A 31 -16.03 -9.14 -23.12
C SER A 31 -15.84 -7.76 -23.74
N TYR A 32 -16.38 -7.50 -24.92
CA TYR A 32 -16.29 -6.19 -25.56
C TYR A 32 -17.06 -5.12 -24.78
N ILE A 33 -18.32 -5.42 -24.43
CA ILE A 33 -19.16 -4.48 -23.67
C ILE A 33 -18.53 -4.17 -22.31
N ASP A 34 -18.13 -5.21 -21.58
CA ASP A 34 -17.55 -5.02 -20.25
C ASP A 34 -16.15 -4.39 -20.33
N GLY A 35 -15.36 -4.67 -21.36
CA GLY A 35 -14.10 -3.97 -21.63
C GLY A 35 -14.28 -2.46 -21.78
N GLY A 36 -15.30 -2.04 -22.54
CA GLY A 36 -15.64 -0.61 -22.68
C GLY A 36 -16.13 0.03 -21.37
N ARG A 37 -16.83 -0.75 -20.52
CA ARG A 37 -17.25 -0.28 -19.19
C ARG A 37 -16.04 -0.12 -18.26
N VAL A 38 -15.17 -1.12 -18.21
CA VAL A 38 -13.97 -1.12 -17.37
C VAL A 38 -13.04 0.03 -17.75
N SER A 39 -12.80 0.25 -19.04
CA SER A 39 -11.94 1.34 -19.53
C SER A 39 -12.51 2.73 -19.24
N THR A 40 -13.83 2.85 -19.09
CA THR A 40 -14.51 4.10 -18.73
C THR A 40 -14.82 4.21 -17.23
N GLY A 41 -14.27 3.33 -16.39
CA GLY A 41 -14.42 3.39 -14.93
C GLY A 41 -15.79 2.93 -14.41
N HIS A 42 -16.49 2.08 -15.16
CA HIS A 42 -17.78 1.50 -14.79
C HIS A 42 -17.67 0.00 -14.48
N GLU A 43 -18.49 -0.47 -13.54
CA GLU A 43 -18.53 -1.88 -13.16
C GLU A 43 -19.00 -2.76 -14.33
N PRO A 44 -18.32 -3.89 -14.63
CA PRO A 44 -18.75 -4.82 -15.67
C PRO A 44 -20.10 -5.45 -15.32
N LYS A 45 -20.95 -5.68 -16.32
CA LYS A 45 -22.34 -6.15 -16.16
C LYS A 45 -22.50 -7.64 -16.39
N TYR A 46 -21.76 -8.23 -17.32
CA TYR A 46 -21.92 -9.63 -17.75
C TYR A 46 -20.92 -10.53 -17.05
N THR A 47 -20.80 -10.36 -15.74
CA THR A 47 -19.83 -11.07 -14.91
C THR A 47 -20.42 -11.52 -13.58
N ILE A 48 -19.82 -12.56 -13.00
CA ILE A 48 -20.06 -12.98 -11.62
C ILE A 48 -19.03 -12.32 -10.72
N LYS A 49 -19.49 -11.55 -9.73
CA LYS A 49 -18.66 -10.80 -8.78
C LYS A 49 -18.29 -11.67 -7.58
N ILE A 50 -17.00 -11.77 -7.28
CA ILE A 50 -16.45 -12.44 -6.11
C ILE A 50 -15.55 -11.47 -5.36
N THR A 51 -15.89 -11.15 -4.11
CA THR A 51 -15.07 -10.33 -3.23
C THR A 51 -14.19 -11.22 -2.35
N SER A 52 -12.92 -10.87 -2.22
CA SER A 52 -11.99 -11.55 -1.30
C SER A 52 -12.42 -11.39 0.16
N LYS A 53 -12.01 -12.32 1.03
CA LYS A 53 -12.38 -12.31 2.46
C LYS A 53 -11.95 -11.03 3.19
N ASP A 54 -10.83 -10.43 2.78
CA ASP A 54 -10.31 -9.17 3.31
C ASP A 54 -11.02 -7.93 2.76
N GLY A 55 -11.90 -8.09 1.77
CA GLY A 55 -12.60 -6.98 1.12
C GLY A 55 -11.69 -6.05 0.31
N ARG A 56 -10.46 -6.45 -0.02
CA ARG A 56 -9.48 -5.59 -0.74
C ARG A 56 -9.43 -5.88 -2.24
N LYS A 57 -9.97 -7.02 -2.68
CA LYS A 57 -9.94 -7.47 -4.07
C LYS A 57 -11.32 -7.94 -4.52
N VAL A 58 -11.76 -7.47 -5.67
CA VAL A 58 -12.94 -7.97 -6.36
C VAL A 58 -12.51 -8.60 -7.67
N THR A 59 -12.96 -9.82 -7.91
CA THR A 59 -12.78 -10.51 -9.18
C THR A 59 -14.13 -10.69 -9.85
N TYR A 60 -14.23 -10.24 -11.08
CA TYR A 60 -15.40 -10.37 -11.94
C TYR A 60 -15.10 -11.44 -12.98
N PHE A 61 -15.85 -12.55 -12.98
CA PHE A 61 -15.68 -13.63 -13.95
C PHE A 61 -16.73 -13.51 -15.06
N GLY A 62 -16.27 -13.23 -16.28
CA GLY A 62 -17.09 -13.28 -17.49
C GLY A 62 -16.84 -14.56 -18.28
N LEU A 63 -17.46 -14.69 -19.45
CA LEU A 63 -17.32 -15.87 -20.29
C LEU A 63 -16.01 -15.82 -21.08
N GLY A 64 -14.97 -16.50 -20.58
CA GLY A 64 -13.62 -16.54 -21.17
C GLY A 64 -12.66 -15.43 -20.73
N TYR A 65 -13.12 -14.50 -19.90
CA TYR A 65 -12.33 -13.39 -19.38
C TYR A 65 -12.61 -13.13 -17.90
N LYS A 66 -11.73 -12.38 -17.24
CA LYS A 66 -11.95 -11.85 -15.91
C LYS A 66 -11.46 -10.42 -15.78
N VAL A 67 -12.04 -9.70 -14.84
CA VAL A 67 -11.57 -8.39 -14.39
C VAL A 67 -11.16 -8.50 -12.94
N VAL A 68 -9.97 -8.04 -12.61
CA VAL A 68 -9.48 -7.96 -11.25
C VAL A 68 -9.38 -6.50 -10.87
N ARG A 69 -10.12 -6.12 -9.83
CA ARG A 69 -10.14 -4.77 -9.25
C ARG A 69 -9.59 -4.83 -7.83
N TYR A 70 -8.62 -3.97 -7.53
CA TYR A 70 -8.17 -3.69 -6.18
C TYR A 70 -8.93 -2.48 -5.62
N ILE A 71 -9.60 -2.69 -4.50
CA ILE A 71 -10.44 -1.70 -3.82
C ILE A 71 -9.53 -0.66 -3.16
N SER A 72 -9.97 0.61 -3.17
CA SER A 72 -9.31 1.70 -2.47
C SER A 72 -9.69 1.68 -0.98
N VAL A 73 -10.98 1.87 -0.66
CA VAL A 73 -11.45 1.99 0.73
C VAL A 73 -12.45 0.89 1.11
N SER A 74 -13.43 0.61 0.25
CA SER A 74 -14.51 -0.35 0.56
C SER A 74 -15.07 -1.04 -0.69
N PRO A 75 -15.48 -2.32 -0.62
CA PRO A 75 -16.10 -3.03 -1.75
C PRO A 75 -17.34 -2.36 -2.37
N ASN A 76 -18.00 -1.49 -1.61
CA ASN A 76 -19.23 -0.80 -2.00
C ASN A 76 -18.97 0.60 -2.59
N GLU A 77 -17.71 1.00 -2.74
CA GLU A 77 -17.37 2.30 -3.32
C GLU A 77 -17.57 2.32 -4.85
N PRO A 78 -17.80 3.51 -5.45
CA PRO A 78 -17.93 3.67 -6.90
C PRO A 78 -16.79 2.98 -7.65
N TYR A 79 -17.09 2.27 -8.75
CA TYR A 79 -16.11 1.45 -9.47
C TYR A 79 -14.84 2.22 -9.90
N LYS A 80 -15.02 3.47 -10.31
CA LYS A 80 -13.95 4.41 -10.66
C LYS A 80 -12.91 4.55 -9.55
N ASN A 81 -13.32 4.43 -8.29
CA ASN A 81 -12.41 4.46 -7.14
C ASN A 81 -11.82 3.07 -6.99
N ASN A 82 -10.64 2.86 -7.55
CA ASN A 82 -9.89 1.62 -7.41
C ASN A 82 -8.39 1.94 -7.43
N ARG A 83 -7.60 1.11 -6.75
CA ARG A 83 -6.13 1.23 -6.74
C ARG A 83 -5.50 0.67 -8.02
N GLY A 84 -6.22 -0.24 -8.67
CA GLY A 84 -5.82 -0.82 -9.93
C GLY A 84 -6.86 -1.78 -10.45
N THR A 85 -7.06 -1.76 -11.76
CA THR A 85 -8.01 -2.62 -12.45
C THR A 85 -7.36 -3.18 -13.69
N LYS A 86 -7.47 -4.49 -13.89
CA LYS A 86 -7.00 -5.14 -15.09
C LYS A 86 -8.01 -6.17 -15.58
N MET A 87 -8.27 -6.15 -16.88
CA MET A 87 -9.08 -7.15 -17.57
C MET A 87 -8.16 -8.06 -18.40
N GLY A 88 -8.50 -9.35 -18.48
CA GLY A 88 -7.76 -10.32 -19.28
C GLY A 88 -8.41 -11.69 -19.28
N SER A 89 -7.70 -12.72 -19.73
CA SER A 89 -8.22 -14.10 -19.71
C SER A 89 -8.45 -14.62 -18.29
N TRP A 90 -9.21 -15.72 -18.14
CA TRP A 90 -9.38 -16.40 -16.84
C TRP A 90 -8.06 -16.73 -16.14
N PHE A 91 -7.02 -17.03 -16.91
CA PHE A 91 -5.69 -17.38 -16.41
C PHE A 91 -4.80 -16.17 -16.10
N MET A 92 -5.25 -14.94 -16.38
CA MET A 92 -4.47 -13.73 -16.12
C MET A 92 -4.05 -13.66 -14.64
N LYS A 93 -2.75 -13.56 -14.39
CA LYS A 93 -2.25 -13.15 -13.07
C LYS A 93 -2.19 -11.63 -13.05
N TYR A 94 -2.86 -11.03 -12.07
CA TYR A 94 -2.77 -9.61 -11.79
C TYR A 94 -2.67 -9.45 -10.29
N GLU A 95 -1.49 -9.05 -9.87
CA GLU A 95 -1.20 -8.61 -8.53
C GLU A 95 -0.83 -7.15 -8.61
N LEU A 96 -1.50 -6.34 -7.80
CA LEU A 96 -1.15 -4.94 -7.68
C LEU A 96 0.10 -4.86 -6.80
N THR A 97 1.26 -4.74 -7.42
CA THR A 97 2.51 -4.41 -6.73
C THR A 97 2.48 -2.93 -6.37
N ASP A 98 1.75 -2.59 -5.30
CA ASP A 98 1.91 -1.31 -4.60
C ASP A 98 3.11 -1.43 -3.65
N SER A 99 4.24 -1.94 -4.15
CA SER A 99 5.45 -2.03 -3.36
C SER A 99 6.04 -0.64 -3.31
N ILE A 100 6.03 -0.02 -2.12
CA ILE A 100 6.75 1.21 -1.90
C ILE A 100 8.23 0.84 -1.88
N ASN A 101 8.98 1.33 -2.86
CA ASN A 101 10.40 1.02 -3.02
C ASN A 101 11.30 2.27 -2.98
N ASN A 102 10.69 3.45 -3.05
CA ASN A 102 11.39 4.73 -3.10
C ASN A 102 10.48 5.84 -2.54
N ILE A 103 11.05 7.05 -2.43
CA ILE A 103 10.39 8.25 -1.91
C ILE A 103 9.16 8.63 -2.75
N ASP A 104 9.23 8.54 -4.08
CA ASP A 104 8.10 8.93 -4.93
C ASP A 104 6.92 7.97 -4.78
N ASP A 105 7.18 6.68 -4.62
CA ASP A 105 6.13 5.70 -4.35
C ASP A 105 5.55 5.89 -2.94
N PHE A 106 6.38 6.26 -1.98
CA PHE A 106 5.95 6.61 -0.63
C PHE A 106 4.92 7.73 -0.66
N TYR A 107 5.13 8.79 -1.45
CA TYR A 107 4.20 9.93 -1.56
C TYR A 107 3.10 9.78 -2.63
N LYS A 108 2.91 8.59 -3.22
CA LYS A 108 1.73 8.29 -4.04
C LYS A 108 0.60 7.61 -3.27
N THR A 109 0.82 7.26 -2.00
CA THR A 109 -0.20 6.56 -1.20
C THR A 109 -1.27 7.52 -0.70
N THR A 110 -2.47 7.00 -0.45
CA THR A 110 -3.61 7.79 0.01
C THR A 110 -3.34 8.56 1.31
N LEU A 111 -2.48 8.05 2.20
CA LEU A 111 -2.17 8.69 3.48
C LEU A 111 -1.07 9.77 3.37
N THR A 112 -0.25 9.71 2.33
CA THR A 112 0.99 10.51 2.22
C THR A 112 0.98 11.50 1.07
N GLN A 113 0.13 11.33 0.05
CA GLN A 113 0.12 12.15 -1.17
C GLN A 113 -0.08 13.66 -0.98
N TYR A 114 -0.60 14.09 0.18
CA TYR A 114 -0.76 15.51 0.54
C TYR A 114 0.19 15.95 1.66
N ASN A 115 1.13 15.09 2.03
CA ASN A 115 2.08 15.27 3.10
C ASN A 115 3.50 15.08 2.57
N ASP A 116 3.79 15.41 1.31
CA ASP A 116 5.16 15.30 0.80
C ASP A 116 6.11 16.18 1.61
N ILE A 117 7.14 15.57 2.19
CA ILE A 117 8.12 16.27 3.04
C ILE A 117 8.93 17.30 2.23
N ARG A 118 9.03 17.11 0.91
CA ARG A 118 9.71 18.01 -0.02
C ARG A 118 8.96 19.32 -0.23
N ASP A 119 7.65 19.32 0.00
CA ASP A 119 6.80 20.51 -0.14
C ASP A 119 6.86 21.41 1.09
N LEU A 120 7.46 20.94 2.19
CA LEU A 120 7.65 21.74 3.39
C LEU A 120 8.62 22.90 3.15
N SER A 121 8.28 24.07 3.68
CA SER A 121 9.14 25.25 3.65
C SER A 121 10.56 24.95 4.18
N LYS A 122 11.57 25.60 3.61
CA LYS A 122 12.94 25.56 4.15
C LYS A 122 13.01 26.10 5.59
N ASN A 123 12.10 27.01 5.94
CA ASN A 123 12.00 27.60 7.27
C ASN A 123 10.90 26.94 8.11
N TYR A 124 10.55 25.67 7.83
CA TYR A 124 9.55 24.94 8.60
C TYR A 124 9.96 24.89 10.08
N THR A 125 9.02 25.17 10.99
CA THR A 125 9.30 25.28 12.42
C THR A 125 8.51 24.26 13.23
N ILE A 126 8.87 24.10 14.51
CA ILE A 126 8.04 23.35 15.47
C ILE A 126 6.61 23.90 15.56
N SER A 127 6.43 25.22 15.42
CA SER A 127 5.10 25.83 15.45
C SER A 127 4.25 25.33 14.30
N ASP A 128 4.84 25.20 13.11
CA ASP A 128 4.19 24.65 11.93
C ASP A 128 3.90 23.16 12.12
N ALA A 129 4.87 22.39 12.62
CA ALA A 129 4.67 20.98 12.97
C ALA A 129 3.50 20.75 13.93
N ARG A 130 3.32 21.63 14.93
CA ARG A 130 2.19 21.57 15.87
C ARG A 130 0.86 21.88 15.17
N LYS A 131 0.83 22.89 14.28
CA LYS A 131 -0.37 23.21 13.48
C LYS A 131 -0.77 22.07 12.55
N ASP A 132 0.23 21.38 11.99
CA ASP A 132 0.06 20.24 11.10
C ASP A 132 -0.25 18.94 11.86
N ASN A 133 -0.41 19.00 13.19
CA ASN A 133 -0.72 17.85 14.03
C ASN A 133 0.33 16.72 13.93
N CYS A 134 1.60 17.11 13.85
CA CYS A 134 2.75 16.20 13.89
C CYS A 134 3.03 15.73 15.33
N TYR A 135 3.69 14.58 15.45
CA TYR A 135 4.34 14.18 16.69
C TYR A 135 5.58 15.05 16.87
N VAL A 136 5.67 15.79 17.97
CA VAL A 136 6.77 16.72 18.25
C VAL A 136 7.40 16.32 19.57
N THR A 137 8.68 15.96 19.59
CA THR A 137 9.36 15.51 20.83
C THR A 137 9.17 16.51 21.98
N GLY A 138 8.82 16.02 23.18
CA GLY A 138 8.49 16.85 24.34
C GLY A 138 7.12 17.54 24.31
N SER A 139 6.22 17.17 23.39
CA SER A 139 4.86 17.73 23.28
C SER A 139 3.80 16.84 23.95
N PRO A 140 2.82 17.41 24.69
CA PRO A 140 1.76 16.63 25.34
C PRO A 140 0.75 15.99 24.35
N ILE A 141 0.74 16.40 23.08
CA ILE A 141 -0.16 15.85 22.04
C ILE A 141 0.33 14.48 21.53
N ASN A 142 1.60 14.15 21.79
CA ASN A 142 2.30 12.97 21.29
C ASN A 142 1.60 11.66 21.62
N ASP A 143 1.08 11.52 22.85
CA ASP A 143 0.45 10.30 23.32
C ASP A 143 -0.71 9.85 22.43
N LYS A 144 -1.52 10.80 21.94
CA LYS A 144 -2.65 10.51 21.07
C LYS A 144 -2.20 10.02 19.70
N LEU A 145 -1.16 10.62 19.14
CA LEU A 145 -0.62 10.25 17.82
C LEU A 145 0.08 8.90 17.89
N PHE A 146 0.92 8.69 18.89
CA PHE A 146 1.63 7.44 19.13
C PHE A 146 0.66 6.28 19.40
N SER A 147 -0.28 6.46 20.34
CA SER A 147 -1.28 5.43 20.64
C SER A 147 -2.21 5.16 19.45
N GLY A 148 -2.59 6.21 18.71
CA GLY A 148 -3.40 6.10 17.50
C GLY A 148 -2.70 5.29 16.40
N PHE A 149 -1.41 5.56 16.15
CA PHE A 149 -0.60 4.79 15.22
C PHE A 149 -0.47 3.34 15.68
N THR A 150 -0.06 3.11 16.93
CA THR A 150 0.15 1.78 17.52
C THR A 150 -1.12 0.94 17.48
N SER A 151 -2.29 1.54 17.79
CA SER A 151 -3.59 0.87 17.72
C SER A 151 -3.94 0.43 16.29
N LYS A 152 -3.65 1.26 15.28
CA LYS A 152 -3.88 0.90 13.87
C LYS A 152 -2.92 -0.19 13.41
N TYR A 153 -1.64 -0.08 13.74
CA TYR A 153 -0.62 -1.10 13.47
C TYR A 153 -1.01 -2.46 14.05
N ASN A 154 -1.38 -2.51 15.33
CA ASN A 154 -1.82 -3.74 16.01
C ASN A 154 -3.08 -4.35 15.39
N LYS A 155 -3.95 -3.52 14.79
CA LYS A 155 -5.15 -3.94 14.06
C LYS A 155 -4.91 -4.21 12.58
N LYS A 156 -3.65 -4.19 12.13
CA LYS A 156 -3.26 -4.36 10.72
C LYS A 156 -4.01 -3.40 9.78
N ARG A 157 -4.02 -2.11 10.15
CA ARG A 157 -4.59 -1.00 9.36
C ARG A 157 -3.52 0.03 9.03
N ASP A 158 -3.57 0.58 7.83
CA ASP A 158 -2.64 1.62 7.39
C ASP A 158 -2.61 2.80 8.37
N ALA A 159 -1.40 3.25 8.68
CA ALA A 159 -1.18 4.31 9.65
C ALA A 159 -0.04 5.20 9.18
N PHE A 160 -0.20 6.52 9.38
CA PHE A 160 0.82 7.50 9.04
C PHE A 160 1.00 8.45 10.23
N VAL A 161 2.24 8.83 10.48
CA VAL A 161 2.59 9.91 11.40
C VAL A 161 3.85 10.61 10.89
N ARG A 162 3.89 11.94 11.04
CA ARG A 162 5.11 12.74 10.92
C ARG A 162 5.66 13.02 12.29
N VAL A 163 6.93 12.69 12.49
CA VAL A 163 7.70 12.91 13.72
C VAL A 163 8.68 14.04 13.46
N VAL A 164 8.66 15.05 14.34
CA VAL A 164 9.55 16.21 14.28
C VAL A 164 10.35 16.29 15.57
N GLN A 165 11.66 16.37 15.41
CA GLN A 165 12.63 16.43 16.49
C GLN A 165 13.51 17.67 16.33
N THR A 166 14.01 18.18 17.44
CA THR A 166 15.06 19.21 17.43
C THR A 166 16.40 18.61 17.78
N THR A 167 17.43 19.01 17.06
CA THR A 167 18.82 18.79 17.47
C THR A 167 19.16 19.66 18.67
N THR A 168 20.29 19.37 19.32
CA THR A 168 20.82 20.19 20.42
C THR A 168 21.06 21.65 20.00
N GLU A 169 21.30 21.88 18.70
CA GLU A 169 21.58 23.20 18.11
C GLU A 169 20.30 23.92 17.66
N GLY A 170 19.13 23.28 17.77
CA GLY A 170 17.82 23.84 17.45
C GLY A 170 17.35 23.63 16.01
N ASP A 171 18.12 22.90 15.19
CA ASP A 171 17.69 22.49 13.86
C ASP A 171 16.64 21.39 13.95
N ILE A 172 15.80 21.28 12.92
CA ILE A 172 14.72 20.28 12.89
C ILE A 172 15.08 19.07 12.03
N ILE A 173 14.80 17.89 12.57
CA ILE A 173 14.81 16.61 11.85
C ILE A 173 13.36 16.15 11.70
N ILE A 174 12.97 15.80 10.48
CA ILE A 174 11.61 15.37 10.16
C ILE A 174 11.66 13.93 9.67
N THR A 175 10.83 13.07 10.26
CA THR A 175 10.69 11.67 9.89
C THR A 175 9.23 11.32 9.66
N ASP A 176 8.91 10.91 8.45
CA ASP A 176 7.61 10.37 8.07
C ASP A 176 7.61 8.85 8.25
N VAL A 177 6.63 8.33 8.97
CA VAL A 177 6.47 6.91 9.26
C VAL A 177 5.13 6.44 8.72
N LEU A 178 5.17 5.49 7.79
CA LEU A 178 3.99 4.84 7.22
C LEU A 178 4.03 3.35 7.54
N TYR A 179 2.96 2.84 8.14
CA TYR A 179 2.69 1.42 8.15
C TYR A 179 1.78 1.06 6.97
N ASP A 180 2.28 0.22 6.08
CA ASP A 180 1.54 -0.38 4.98
C ASP A 180 1.03 -1.76 5.40
N SER A 181 -0.25 -1.84 5.76
CA SER A 181 -0.89 -3.08 6.20
C SER A 181 -1.13 -4.08 5.06
N LYS A 182 -0.90 -3.69 3.81
CA LYS A 182 -1.00 -4.60 2.66
C LYS A 182 0.23 -5.48 2.57
N ASN A 183 1.40 -4.89 2.70
CA ASN A 183 2.68 -5.58 2.62
C ASN A 183 3.26 -5.94 4.01
N ASP A 184 2.57 -5.54 5.08
CA ASP A 184 3.00 -5.65 6.47
C ASP A 184 4.41 -5.08 6.69
N LYS A 185 4.62 -3.85 6.18
CA LYS A 185 5.90 -3.15 6.23
C LYS A 185 5.77 -1.76 6.81
N ILE A 186 6.84 -1.33 7.46
CA ILE A 186 7.07 0.03 7.90
C ILE A 186 7.93 0.72 6.85
N HIS A 187 7.53 1.89 6.41
CA HIS A 187 8.26 2.73 5.49
C HIS A 187 8.61 4.04 6.19
N ILE A 188 9.87 4.45 6.07
CA ILE A 188 10.41 5.64 6.71
C ILE A 188 11.01 6.55 5.66
N VAL A 189 10.64 7.83 5.70
CA VAL A 189 11.31 8.90 4.96
C VAL A 189 11.84 9.91 5.96
N THR A 190 13.16 10.13 5.96
CA THR A 190 13.82 11.08 6.86
C THR A 190 14.39 12.23 6.06
N ASP A 191 14.13 13.45 6.49
CA ASP A 191 14.67 14.68 5.91
C ASP A 191 15.70 15.31 6.86
N ASN A 192 16.96 15.18 6.47
CA ASN A 192 18.11 15.79 7.15
C ASN A 192 18.62 17.05 6.44
N THR A 193 17.93 17.53 5.40
CA THR A 193 18.40 18.67 4.59
C THR A 193 18.45 19.99 5.35
N ARG A 194 17.72 20.07 6.47
CA ARG A 194 17.61 21.24 7.35
C ARG A 194 18.61 21.25 8.51
N ASP A 195 19.36 20.15 8.71
CA ASP A 195 20.47 20.11 9.65
C ASP A 195 21.67 20.84 9.05
N LYS A 196 21.96 22.04 9.56
CA LYS A 196 23.00 22.92 9.03
C LYS A 196 24.40 22.47 9.45
N TYR A 197 24.54 21.52 10.36
CA TYR A 197 25.82 21.08 10.91
C TYR A 197 26.22 19.67 10.44
N SER A 198 25.28 18.94 9.83
CA SER A 198 25.56 17.70 9.09
C SER A 198 26.47 17.92 7.87
N SER A 199 27.19 16.85 7.47
CA SER A 199 28.01 16.83 6.25
C SER A 199 27.15 17.10 5.01
N LYS A 200 27.73 17.64 3.93
CA LYS A 200 26.96 17.89 2.69
C LYS A 200 26.35 16.61 2.10
N GLU A 201 26.98 15.46 2.35
CA GLU A 201 26.55 14.15 1.86
C GLU A 201 25.34 13.61 2.66
N ASP A 202 25.23 14.01 3.93
CA ASP A 202 24.15 13.58 4.83
C ASP A 202 22.90 14.47 4.78
N ARG A 203 22.99 15.66 4.16
CA ARG A 203 21.86 16.57 3.88
C ARG A 203 21.01 16.08 2.73
N THR A 204 20.46 14.89 2.87
CA THR A 204 19.61 14.25 1.89
C THR A 204 18.33 13.77 2.53
N ILE A 205 17.30 13.59 1.70
CA ILE A 205 16.09 12.87 2.09
C ILE A 205 16.34 11.40 1.80
N LYS A 206 16.21 10.54 2.81
CA LYS A 206 16.51 9.12 2.73
C LYS A 206 15.22 8.32 2.90
N TYR A 207 15.10 7.22 2.16
CA TYR A 207 14.01 6.26 2.27
C TYR A 207 14.54 4.91 2.76
N GLN A 208 13.83 4.31 3.71
CA GLN A 208 14.12 2.98 4.25
C GLN A 208 12.82 2.23 4.55
N SER A 209 12.91 0.90 4.66
CA SER A 209 11.77 0.06 5.05
C SER A 209 12.18 -1.00 6.07
N TYR A 210 11.26 -1.31 6.98
CA TYR A 210 11.45 -2.26 8.07
C TYR A 210 10.27 -3.23 8.17
N GLU A 211 10.49 -4.38 8.79
CA GLU A 211 9.45 -5.40 9.02
C GLU A 211 8.49 -5.03 10.15
N LYS A 212 9.00 -4.44 11.23
CA LYS A 212 8.28 -4.26 12.49
C LYS A 212 8.50 -2.88 13.06
N ILE A 213 7.60 -2.49 13.95
CA ILE A 213 7.73 -1.30 14.80
C ILE A 213 7.28 -1.64 16.22
N SER A 214 8.03 -1.18 17.23
CA SER A 214 7.66 -1.37 18.63
C SER A 214 8.34 -0.36 19.54
N VAL A 215 8.01 -0.42 20.83
CA VAL A 215 8.79 0.25 21.87
C VAL A 215 9.93 -0.67 22.29
N TRP A 216 11.13 -0.14 22.32
CA TRP A 216 12.32 -0.81 22.83
C TRP A 216 12.77 -0.15 24.13
N PHE A 217 13.05 -0.96 25.14
CA PHE A 217 13.53 -0.50 26.43
C PHE A 217 15.03 -0.76 26.51
N HIS A 218 15.82 0.32 26.56
CA HIS A 218 17.28 0.22 26.54
C HIS A 218 17.87 1.35 27.39
N ASN A 219 18.86 1.02 28.23
CA ASN A 219 19.51 1.97 29.16
C ASN A 219 18.52 2.80 29.99
N SER A 220 17.47 2.16 30.51
CA SER A 220 16.41 2.81 31.30
C SER A 220 15.57 3.85 30.55
N ALA A 221 15.69 3.93 29.22
CA ALA A 221 14.91 4.79 28.35
C ALA A 221 14.04 3.96 27.40
N ARG A 222 12.96 4.58 26.92
CA ARG A 222 12.03 3.99 25.96
C ARG A 222 12.24 4.63 24.60
N TYR A 223 12.35 3.82 23.57
CA TYR A 223 12.52 4.27 22.20
C TYR A 223 11.42 3.70 21.32
N TRP A 224 10.88 4.53 20.44
CA TRP A 224 10.07 4.06 19.35
C TRP A 224 10.98 3.68 18.18
N VAL A 225 10.98 2.41 17.80
CA VAL A 225 11.92 1.85 16.83
C VAL A 225 11.21 1.06 15.74
N ALA A 226 11.69 1.19 14.51
CA ALA A 226 11.39 0.28 13.41
C ALA A 226 12.57 -0.67 13.20
N TYR A 227 12.33 -1.94 12.90
CA TYR A 227 13.41 -2.94 12.83
C TYR A 227 13.07 -4.16 11.96
N ASN A 228 14.12 -4.86 11.54
CA ASN A 228 14.10 -6.15 10.85
C ASN A 228 14.50 -7.26 11.82
N GLY A 229 13.82 -8.41 11.78
CA GLY A 229 14.14 -9.53 12.65
C GLY A 229 13.87 -9.24 14.13
N THR A 230 14.93 -9.17 14.92
CA THR A 230 14.92 -8.98 16.39
C THR A 230 15.77 -7.78 16.79
N LEU A 231 15.33 -7.05 17.81
CA LEU A 231 16.11 -5.96 18.40
C LEU A 231 17.26 -6.52 19.25
N PRO A 232 18.42 -5.84 19.29
CA PRO A 232 19.54 -6.26 20.13
C PRO A 232 19.19 -6.17 21.62
N GLU A 233 19.68 -7.14 22.41
CA GLU A 233 19.48 -7.19 23.86
C GLU A 233 20.55 -6.41 24.64
N GLU A 234 21.77 -6.27 24.10
CA GLU A 234 22.90 -5.53 24.69
C GLU A 234 23.70 -4.78 23.60
N ASN A 235 24.39 -3.70 24.01
CA ASN A 235 25.31 -2.83 23.24
C ASN A 235 25.05 -2.71 21.73
N ILE A 236 24.57 -1.54 21.31
CA ILE A 236 24.44 -1.16 19.89
C ILE A 236 25.81 -1.22 19.21
N ASN A 237 26.04 -2.23 18.36
CA ASN A 237 27.19 -2.22 17.46
C ASN A 237 26.85 -1.41 16.21
N GLU A 238 27.85 -0.78 15.59
CA GLU A 238 27.66 0.00 14.35
C GLU A 238 27.01 -0.81 13.21
N LYS A 239 27.17 -2.14 13.22
CA LYS A 239 26.53 -3.06 12.25
C LYS A 239 25.03 -3.27 12.48
N ASP A 240 24.52 -2.97 13.67
CA ASP A 240 23.09 -3.12 13.98
C ASP A 240 22.26 -1.96 13.43
N ASN A 241 22.90 -0.83 13.07
CA ASN A 241 22.24 0.36 12.53
C ASN A 241 21.52 0.14 11.19
N GLU A 242 21.82 -0.92 10.45
CA GLU A 242 21.07 -1.27 9.24
C GLU A 242 19.79 -2.09 9.54
N ASN A 243 19.73 -2.71 10.72
CA ASN A 243 18.63 -3.58 11.12
C ASN A 243 17.54 -2.85 11.90
N PHE A 244 17.83 -1.69 12.47
CA PHE A 244 16.82 -0.89 13.15
C PHE A 244 17.04 0.61 12.99
N PHE A 245 15.96 1.36 13.16
CA PHE A 245 15.93 2.82 13.12
C PHE A 245 15.19 3.34 14.34
N ILE A 246 15.86 4.23 15.09
CA ILE A 246 15.24 4.95 16.20
C ILE A 246 14.47 6.12 15.62
N ILE A 247 13.14 6.04 15.73
CA ILE A 247 12.23 7.11 15.29
C ILE A 247 12.30 8.27 16.30
N THR A 248 12.16 7.94 17.59
CA THR A 248 12.23 8.92 18.68
C THR A 248 12.40 8.25 20.03
N ALA A 249 12.96 8.98 20.99
CA ALA A 249 12.79 8.66 22.40
C ALA A 249 11.33 8.93 22.83
N LEU A 250 10.85 8.13 23.78
CA LEU A 250 9.56 8.27 24.45
C LEU A 250 9.85 8.64 25.91
N ASP A 251 9.20 9.70 26.37
CA ASP A 251 9.25 10.16 27.77
C ASP A 251 8.38 9.27 28.70
#